data_AF-A0A316LVX3-F1
#
_entry.id   AF-A0A316LVX3-F1
#
_cell.length_a   1.000
_cell.length_b   1.000
_cell.length_c   1.000
_cell.angle_alpha   90.00
_cell.angle_beta   90.00
_cell.angle_gamma   90.00
#
_symmetry.space_group_name_H-M   'P 1'
#
loop_
_entity.id
_entity.type
_entity.pdbx_description
1 polymer ?
#
loop_
_entity_poly.entity_id
_entity_poly.type
_entity_poly.pdbx_seq_one_letter_code
_entity_poly.pdbx_strand_id
1 'polypeptide(L)'
;KDAFWHAKNVTVRNSLVKGEYLAWYSENLTLENCRIIGTQPLCYCKNLRLIDCELLDADLCFERSEVNAGITTPVVSIKNPLAGRICVPAVGEIIRDIPGANGEICIKGELAKETEENACQKTY
;
A
#
# COMPACT_ATOMS: atom_id res chain seq x y z
N LYS A 1 3.86 -18.19 7.62
CA LYS A 1 3.45 -17.30 8.73
C LYS A 1 4.47 -16.19 8.86
N ASP A 2 5.69 -16.46 9.34
CA ASP A 2 6.64 -15.38 9.67
C ASP A 2 7.69 -15.10 8.57
N ALA A 3 7.24 -14.91 7.33
CA ALA A 3 8.18 -14.52 6.28
C ALA A 3 8.60 -13.05 6.46
N PHE A 4 9.91 -12.80 6.43
CA PHE A 4 10.52 -11.46 6.53
C PHE A 4 10.26 -10.70 7.83
N TRP A 5 9.86 -11.35 8.92
CA TRP A 5 9.75 -10.69 10.22
C TRP A 5 11.10 -10.07 10.63
N HIS A 6 11.14 -8.79 10.99
CA HIS A 6 12.39 -8.04 11.27
C HIS A 6 13.45 -8.08 10.14
N ALA A 7 13.04 -8.30 8.88
CA ALA A 7 14.00 -8.32 7.77
C ALA A 7 14.67 -6.95 7.61
N LYS A 8 15.96 -6.95 7.30
CA LYS A 8 16.74 -5.73 7.05
C LYS A 8 17.50 -5.81 5.75
N ASN A 9 17.39 -4.77 4.92
CA ASN A 9 18.11 -4.65 3.64
C ASN A 9 17.84 -5.84 2.69
N VAL A 10 16.58 -6.24 2.58
CA VAL A 10 16.16 -7.36 1.75
C VAL A 10 15.50 -6.86 0.47
N THR A 11 15.77 -7.52 -0.65
CA THR A 11 15.00 -7.34 -1.88
C THR A 11 14.46 -8.69 -2.35
N VAL A 12 13.17 -8.74 -2.63
CA VAL A 12 12.47 -9.91 -3.19
C VAL A 12 11.92 -9.52 -4.56
N ARG A 13 12.06 -10.42 -5.54
CA ARG A 13 11.62 -10.17 -6.91
C ARG A 13 10.81 -11.33 -7.46
N ASN A 14 9.86 -11.04 -8.36
CA ASN A 14 9.18 -12.03 -9.19
C ASN A 14 8.61 -13.21 -8.37
N SER A 15 8.04 -12.90 -7.21
CA SER A 15 7.71 -13.91 -6.19
C SER A 15 6.27 -13.81 -5.74
N LEU A 16 5.68 -14.97 -5.44
CA LEU A 16 4.44 -15.08 -4.68
C LEU A 16 4.77 -15.21 -3.20
N VAL A 17 4.32 -14.25 -2.40
CA VAL A 17 4.54 -14.23 -0.96
C VAL A 17 3.19 -14.29 -0.26
N LYS A 18 2.99 -15.33 0.55
CA LYS A 18 1.75 -15.55 1.30
C LYS A 18 2.03 -15.64 2.78
N GLY A 19 1.31 -14.87 3.58
CA GLY A 19 1.47 -14.92 5.03
C GLY A 19 0.61 -13.91 5.76
N GLU A 20 0.12 -14.34 6.91
CA GLU A 20 -0.40 -13.48 7.96
C GLU A 20 0.76 -12.70 8.59
N TYR A 21 0.59 -11.40 8.83
CA TYR A 21 1.62 -10.52 9.43
C TYR A 21 2.94 -10.47 8.67
N LEU A 22 2.86 -10.64 7.35
CA LEU A 22 4.02 -10.68 6.48
C LEU A 22 4.92 -9.45 6.69
N ALA A 23 6.22 -9.68 6.86
CA ALA A 23 7.25 -8.64 6.90
C ALA A 23 7.12 -7.58 8.01
N TRP A 24 6.39 -7.87 9.09
CA TRP A 24 6.29 -6.94 10.21
C TRP A 24 7.65 -6.47 10.72
N TYR A 25 7.74 -5.18 11.05
CA TYR A 25 8.93 -4.54 11.60
C TYR A 25 10.18 -4.59 10.69
N SER A 26 9.99 -4.71 9.37
CA SER A 26 11.09 -4.71 8.41
C SER A 26 11.65 -3.32 8.16
N GLU A 27 12.94 -3.24 7.85
CA GLU A 27 13.65 -2.00 7.51
C GLU A 27 14.37 -2.15 6.17
N ASN A 28 14.18 -1.19 5.26
CA ASN A 28 14.77 -1.23 3.91
C ASN A 28 14.38 -2.49 3.11
N LEU A 29 13.12 -2.92 3.21
CA LEU A 29 12.57 -4.02 2.41
C LEU A 29 12.08 -3.51 1.06
N THR A 30 12.52 -4.15 -0.02
CA THR A 30 12.03 -3.90 -1.38
C THR A 30 11.34 -5.15 -1.93
N LEU A 31 10.11 -4.99 -2.42
CA LEU A 31 9.37 -6.02 -3.14
C LEU A 31 9.14 -5.51 -4.55
N GLU A 32 9.56 -6.27 -5.56
CA GLU A 32 9.50 -5.85 -6.96
C GLU A 32 8.84 -6.96 -7.80
N ASN A 33 7.78 -6.60 -8.52
CA ASN A 33 6.99 -7.55 -9.30
C ASN A 33 6.56 -8.79 -8.47
N CYS A 34 6.08 -8.53 -7.26
CA CYS A 34 5.63 -9.57 -6.32
C CYS A 34 4.11 -9.58 -6.20
N ARG A 35 3.55 -10.78 -6.03
CA ARG A 35 2.16 -10.98 -5.62
C ARG A 35 2.12 -11.31 -4.14
N ILE A 36 1.37 -10.54 -3.37
CA ILE A 36 1.32 -10.58 -1.91
C ILE A 36 -0.10 -10.93 -1.48
N ILE A 37 -0.26 -11.93 -0.62
CA ILE A 37 -1.56 -12.40 -0.13
C ILE A 37 -1.51 -12.62 1.38
N GLY A 38 -2.49 -12.06 2.10
CA GLY A 38 -2.68 -12.32 3.52
C GLY A 38 -3.16 -11.09 4.30
N THR A 39 -3.55 -11.33 5.55
CA THR A 39 -4.04 -10.29 6.46
C THR A 39 -2.93 -9.53 7.16
N GLN A 40 -3.14 -8.23 7.35
CA GLN A 40 -2.22 -7.30 8.00
C GLN A 40 -0.77 -7.39 7.47
N PRO A 41 -0.53 -7.44 6.15
CA PRO A 41 0.83 -7.50 5.64
C PRO A 41 1.51 -6.13 5.78
N LEU A 42 2.83 -6.17 5.94
CA LEU A 42 3.73 -5.02 5.78
C LEU A 42 3.50 -3.92 6.82
N CYS A 43 3.05 -4.26 8.03
CA CYS A 43 2.91 -3.30 9.13
C CYS A 43 4.25 -3.01 9.80
N TYR A 44 4.34 -1.83 10.42
CA TYR A 44 5.48 -1.33 11.18
C TYR A 44 6.79 -1.26 10.39
N CYS A 45 6.73 -1.13 9.06
CA CYS A 45 7.92 -1.12 8.22
C CYS A 45 8.52 0.29 8.07
N LYS A 46 9.84 0.35 7.95
CA LYS A 46 10.59 1.58 7.66
C LYS A 46 11.26 1.49 6.29
N ASN A 47 11.16 2.56 5.49
CA ASN A 47 11.67 2.60 4.12
C ASN A 47 11.24 1.36 3.29
N LEU A 48 9.95 1.04 3.34
CA LEU A 48 9.35 -0.04 2.57
C LEU A 48 9.12 0.43 1.12
N ARG A 49 9.54 -0.38 0.15
CA ARG A 49 9.34 -0.11 -1.27
C ARG A 49 8.63 -1.26 -1.97
N LEU A 50 7.49 -0.98 -2.59
CA LEU A 50 6.76 -1.90 -3.47
C LEU A 50 6.79 -1.34 -4.89
N ILE A 51 7.28 -2.13 -5.84
CA ILE A 51 7.40 -1.74 -7.25
C ILE A 51 6.61 -2.75 -8.07
N ASP A 52 5.55 -2.27 -8.73
CA ASP A 52 4.66 -3.07 -9.57
C ASP A 52 4.16 -4.35 -8.88
N CYS A 53 3.70 -4.21 -7.64
CA CYS A 53 3.22 -5.33 -6.84
C CYS A 53 1.70 -5.52 -6.96
N GLU A 54 1.27 -6.77 -6.83
CA GLU A 54 -0.13 -7.12 -6.62
C GLU A 54 -0.35 -7.42 -5.13
N LEU A 55 -1.41 -6.84 -4.56
CA LEU A 55 -1.90 -7.19 -3.23
C LEU A 55 -3.29 -7.80 -3.41
N LEU A 56 -3.44 -9.08 -3.08
CA LEU A 56 -4.71 -9.82 -3.19
C LEU A 56 -5.16 -10.24 -1.80
N ASP A 57 -6.46 -10.10 -1.52
CA ASP A 57 -7.06 -10.44 -0.23
C ASP A 57 -6.30 -9.83 0.97
N ALA A 58 -5.70 -8.65 0.76
CA ALA A 58 -4.85 -7.97 1.72
C ALA A 58 -5.64 -6.86 2.42
N ASP A 59 -5.99 -7.11 3.68
CA ASP A 59 -6.64 -6.17 4.58
C ASP A 59 -5.66 -5.60 5.61
N LEU A 60 -6.01 -4.45 6.18
CA LEU A 60 -5.32 -3.79 7.28
C LEU A 60 -3.82 -3.59 7.02
N CYS A 61 -3.44 -3.41 5.76
CA CYS A 61 -2.04 -3.35 5.36
C CYS A 61 -1.40 -2.00 5.72
N PHE A 62 -0.08 -2.02 5.90
CA PHE A 62 0.77 -0.84 6.11
C PHE A 62 0.63 -0.10 7.44
N GLU A 63 -0.01 -0.68 8.46
CA GLU A 63 -0.18 -0.01 9.74
C GLU A 63 1.16 0.52 10.25
N ARG A 64 1.21 1.83 10.53
CA ARG A 64 2.39 2.52 11.07
C ARG A 64 3.65 2.38 10.22
N SER A 65 3.52 2.30 8.90
CA SER A 65 4.66 2.12 7.99
C SER A 65 5.04 3.39 7.22
N GLU A 66 6.32 3.53 6.92
CA GLU A 66 6.86 4.46 5.93
C GLU A 66 7.01 3.70 4.60
N VAL A 67 6.16 4.01 3.62
CA VAL A 67 6.00 3.18 2.42
C VAL A 67 5.90 3.99 1.14
N ASN A 68 6.66 3.58 0.13
CA ASN A 68 6.48 4.00 -1.26
C ASN A 68 6.05 2.78 -2.08
N ALA A 69 4.82 2.78 -2.58
CA ALA A 69 4.23 1.60 -3.21
C ALA A 69 3.54 1.93 -4.53
N GLY A 70 3.91 1.21 -5.59
CA GLY A 70 3.13 1.06 -6.81
C GLY A 70 2.40 -0.28 -6.79
N ILE A 71 1.08 -0.23 -6.61
CA ILE A 71 0.22 -1.42 -6.55
C ILE A 71 -0.66 -1.46 -7.81
N THR A 72 -0.80 -2.64 -8.40
CA THR A 72 -1.49 -2.85 -9.69
C THR A 72 -2.87 -3.48 -9.55
N THR A 73 -3.26 -3.90 -8.34
CA THR A 73 -4.58 -4.50 -8.02
C THR A 73 -5.33 -3.69 -6.98
N PRO A 74 -6.68 -3.79 -6.92
CA PRO A 74 -7.45 -3.26 -5.80
C PRO A 74 -6.99 -3.88 -4.47
N VAL A 75 -6.98 -3.09 -3.40
CA VAL A 75 -6.60 -3.52 -2.05
C VAL A 75 -7.83 -3.51 -1.14
N VAL A 76 -7.94 -4.47 -0.21
CA VAL A 76 -9.11 -4.56 0.67
C VAL A 76 -9.13 -3.38 1.64
N SER A 77 -8.07 -3.18 2.43
CA SER A 77 -7.96 -1.98 3.26
C SER A 77 -6.53 -1.59 3.57
N ILE A 78 -6.30 -0.27 3.65
CA ILE A 78 -5.04 0.36 4.03
C ILE A 78 -5.23 1.02 5.38
N LYS A 79 -4.34 0.74 6.33
CA LYS A 79 -4.43 1.27 7.69
C LYS A 79 -3.21 2.13 8.03
N ASN A 80 -3.44 3.33 8.54
CA ASN A 80 -2.46 4.17 9.23
C ASN A 80 -1.04 4.28 8.61
N PRO A 81 -0.85 4.52 7.30
CA PRO A 81 0.49 4.75 6.77
C PRO A 81 1.06 6.07 7.35
N LEU A 82 2.28 6.03 7.89
CA LEU A 82 2.89 7.20 8.55
C LEU A 82 3.42 8.21 7.53
N ALA A 83 4.09 7.73 6.48
CA ALA A 83 4.74 8.56 5.47
C ALA A 83 4.91 7.81 4.15
N GLY A 84 5.30 8.56 3.12
CA GLY A 84 5.47 8.07 1.75
C GLY A 84 4.19 8.13 0.94
N ARG A 85 4.14 7.39 -0.16
CA ARG A 85 3.03 7.40 -1.14
C ARG A 85 2.66 6.00 -1.59
N ILE A 86 1.36 5.67 -1.51
CA ILE A 86 0.78 4.41 -2.00
C ILE A 86 -0.10 4.74 -3.21
N CYS A 87 0.30 4.30 -4.39
CA CYS A 87 -0.49 4.41 -5.61
C CYS A 87 -1.20 3.07 -5.88
N VAL A 88 -2.52 3.08 -5.93
CA VAL A 88 -3.36 1.89 -6.06
C VAL A 88 -4.52 2.16 -7.04
N PRO A 89 -5.03 1.17 -7.80
CA PRO A 89 -6.20 1.39 -8.65
C PRO A 89 -7.49 1.63 -7.86
N ALA A 90 -7.68 0.96 -6.72
CA ALA A 90 -8.83 1.12 -5.83
C ALA A 90 -8.50 0.59 -4.43
N VAL A 91 -9.19 1.08 -3.41
CA VAL A 91 -9.09 0.60 -2.03
C VAL A 91 -10.49 0.49 -1.43
N GLY A 92 -10.79 -0.64 -0.77
CA GLY A 92 -12.10 -0.86 -0.14
C GLY A 92 -12.32 0.05 1.07
N GLU A 93 -11.32 0.15 1.94
CA GLU A 93 -11.38 1.00 3.13
C GLU A 93 -10.01 1.64 3.44
N ILE A 94 -10.03 2.91 3.84
CA ILE A 94 -8.86 3.63 4.35
C ILE A 94 -9.12 3.95 5.83
N ILE A 95 -8.27 3.42 6.71
CA ILE A 95 -8.39 3.61 8.16
C ILE A 95 -7.29 4.57 8.63
N ARG A 96 -7.68 5.67 9.28
CA ARG A 96 -6.78 6.65 9.93
C ARG A 96 -7.27 6.97 11.34
N ASP A 97 -6.99 6.07 12.27
CA ASP A 97 -7.45 6.15 13.66
C ASP A 97 -6.32 6.55 14.65
N ILE A 98 -5.13 6.91 14.14
CA ILE A 98 -3.99 7.40 14.94
C ILE A 98 -3.48 8.77 14.47
N PRO A 99 -2.95 9.61 15.38
CA PRO A 99 -2.21 10.81 15.01
C PRO A 99 -0.95 10.46 14.20
N GLY A 100 -0.61 11.30 13.22
CA GLY A 100 0.64 11.18 12.44
C GLY A 100 0.59 10.15 11.31
N ALA A 101 -0.54 9.48 11.08
CA ALA A 101 -0.78 8.71 9.86
C ALA A 101 -0.95 9.67 8.67
N ASN A 102 0.16 10.18 8.13
CA ASN A 102 0.20 11.21 7.10
C ASN A 102 0.62 10.68 5.71
N GLY A 103 0.84 9.38 5.57
CA GLY A 103 1.21 8.77 4.29
C GLY A 103 0.15 9.01 3.23
N GLU A 104 0.56 9.34 2.00
CA GLU A 104 -0.34 9.68 0.92
C GLU A 104 -0.89 8.43 0.23
N ILE A 105 -2.18 8.45 -0.13
CA ILE A 105 -2.82 7.38 -0.91
C ILE A 105 -3.35 8.02 -2.19
N CYS A 106 -2.87 7.56 -3.35
CA CYS A 106 -3.27 8.00 -4.67
C CYS A 106 -4.08 6.89 -5.36
N ILE A 107 -5.36 7.16 -5.62
CA ILE A 107 -6.25 6.24 -6.32
C ILE A 107 -6.24 6.61 -7.81
N LYS A 108 -5.71 5.72 -8.66
CA LYS A 108 -5.49 6.02 -10.10
C LYS A 108 -6.76 6.34 -10.89
N GLY A 109 -7.95 6.03 -10.36
CA GLY A 109 -9.25 6.31 -10.99
C GLY A 109 -9.86 7.68 -10.70
N GLU A 110 -9.34 8.46 -9.75
CA GLU A 110 -9.97 9.73 -9.32
C GLU A 110 -9.51 10.95 -10.13
N LEU A 111 -8.33 10.89 -10.77
CA LEU A 111 -7.83 11.98 -11.62
C LEU A 111 -8.72 12.27 -12.86
N ALA A 112 -9.57 11.33 -13.26
CA ALA A 112 -10.48 11.50 -14.41
C ALA A 112 -11.77 12.27 -14.06
N LYS A 113 -12.20 12.31 -12.80
CA LYS A 113 -13.51 12.86 -12.42
C LYS A 113 -13.52 14.37 -12.17
N GLU A 114 -12.43 14.94 -11.64
CA GLU A 114 -12.33 16.38 -11.40
C GLU A 114 -12.28 17.23 -12.69
N THR A 115 -11.93 16.63 -13.82
CA THR A 115 -11.84 17.34 -15.11
C THR A 115 -13.22 17.45 -15.78
N GLU A 116 -14.15 16.53 -15.53
CA GLU A 116 -15.47 16.52 -16.16
C GLU A 116 -16.48 17.43 -15.42
N GLU A 117 -16.43 17.52 -14.09
CA GLU A 117 -17.36 18.37 -13.32
C GLU A 117 -17.10 19.88 -13.51
N ASN A 118 -15.85 20.29 -13.75
CA ASN A 118 -15.51 21.69 -14.02
C ASN A 118 -15.85 22.18 -15.44
N ALA A 119 -16.13 21.27 -16.37
CA ALA A 119 -16.57 21.62 -17.73
C ALA A 119 -18.08 21.88 -17.80
N CYS A 120 -18.87 21.31 -16.89
CA CYS A 120 -20.33 21.42 -16.90
C CYS A 120 -20.87 22.73 -16.28
N GLN A 121 -20.09 23.41 -15.44
CA GLN A 121 -20.54 24.62 -14.72
C GLN A 121 -20.29 25.96 -15.44
N LYS A 122 -19.80 25.97 -16.69
CA LYS A 122 -19.47 27.21 -17.44
C LYS A 122 -20.42 27.57 -18.58
N THR A 123 -21.67 27.10 -18.54
CA THR A 123 -22.66 27.52 -19.53
C THR A 123 -23.95 27.90 -18.81
N TYR A 124 -24.10 29.16 -18.41
CA TYR A 124 -25.32 29.98 -18.38
C TYR A 124 -24.96 31.43 -18.05
#